data_AF-A0A2M6WPH1-F1
#
_entry.id   AF-A0A2M6WPH1-F1
#
_cell.length_a   1.000
_cell.length_b   1.000
_cell.length_c   1.000
_cell.angle_alpha   90.00
_cell.angle_beta   90.00
_cell.angle_gamma   90.00
#
_symmetry.space_group_name_H-M   'P 1'
#
loop_
_entity.id
_entity.type
_entity.pdbx_description
1 polymer ?
#
loop_
_entity_poly.entity_id
_entity_poly.type
_entity_poly.pdbx_seq_one_letter_code
_entity_poly.pdbx_strand_id
1 'polypeptide(L)'
;MFIKSLTIKNFRCFGKHTDDTGTTIELNKGLTAFIGRNGSGKTAILEALHFLIGSDYLPTKINEKDFHKDASGTKNEDAIIIEGETTNPFFIDVDVVSNTGISSTVVVPCNKIRLFIKRREKAEKVLDDPFRIEKTVVPILGNID
;
A
#
# COMPACT_ATOMS: atom_id res chain seq x y z
N MET A 1 13.17 -3.40 13.14
CA MET A 1 11.91 -2.82 12.65
C MET A 1 11.04 -3.93 12.09
N PHE A 2 9.72 -3.87 12.29
CA PHE A 2 8.75 -4.75 11.60
C PHE A 2 7.45 -3.98 11.34
N ILE A 3 6.60 -4.50 10.46
CA ILE A 3 5.24 -3.97 10.23
C ILE A 3 4.36 -4.40 11.40
N LYS A 4 3.90 -3.46 12.22
CA LYS A 4 3.00 -3.71 13.36
C LYS A 4 1.53 -3.74 12.98
N SER A 5 1.15 -3.07 11.91
CA SER A 5 -0.25 -2.98 11.48
C SER A 5 -0.32 -2.96 9.96
N LEU A 6 -1.27 -3.70 9.40
CA LEU A 6 -1.54 -3.79 7.97
C LEU A 6 -3.01 -3.43 7.71
N THR A 7 -3.24 -2.31 7.04
CA THR A 7 -4.56 -1.87 6.60
C THR A 7 -4.77 -2.24 5.13
N ILE A 8 -5.89 -2.90 4.82
CA ILE A 8 -6.23 -3.37 3.48
C ILE A 8 -7.62 -2.83 3.10
N LYS A 9 -7.72 -2.17 1.95
CA LYS A 9 -8.96 -1.63 1.40
C LYS A 9 -9.14 -2.03 -0.06
N ASN A 10 -10.36 -2.41 -0.41
CA ASN A 10 -10.80 -2.80 -1.75
C ASN A 10 -9.99 -3.94 -2.42
N PHE A 11 -9.34 -4.81 -1.64
CA PHE A 11 -8.54 -5.92 -2.14
C PHE A 11 -9.24 -7.26 -1.90
N ARG A 12 -9.68 -7.91 -2.97
CA ARG A 12 -10.30 -9.25 -2.99
C ARG A 12 -11.49 -9.38 -2.04
N CYS A 13 -11.30 -9.99 -0.88
CA CYS A 13 -12.34 -10.17 0.14
C CYS A 13 -12.39 -9.02 1.16
N PHE A 14 -11.44 -8.09 1.11
CA PHE A 14 -11.38 -6.90 1.95
C PHE A 14 -11.99 -5.71 1.22
N GLY A 15 -13.28 -5.45 1.43
CA GLY A 15 -14.01 -4.33 0.82
C GLY A 15 -13.90 -3.02 1.60
N LYS A 16 -14.66 -2.00 1.18
CA LYS A 16 -15.02 -0.87 2.05
C LYS A 16 -15.89 -1.41 3.18
N HIS A 17 -15.40 -1.39 4.40
CA HIS A 17 -16.28 -1.46 5.57
C HIS A 17 -17.09 -0.15 5.68
N THR A 18 -18.13 -0.16 6.52
CA THR A 18 -19.12 0.92 6.71
C THR A 18 -18.52 2.32 6.89
N ASP A 19 -17.25 2.40 7.28
CA ASP A 19 -16.57 3.63 7.68
C ASP A 19 -15.49 4.09 6.68
N ASP A 20 -15.38 3.46 5.50
CA ASP A 20 -14.39 3.76 4.46
C ASP A 20 -12.91 3.59 4.86
N THR A 21 -12.64 3.07 6.06
CA THR A 21 -11.30 2.93 6.66
C THR A 21 -10.55 1.67 6.23
N GLY A 22 -11.21 0.68 5.64
CA GLY A 22 -10.62 -0.63 5.28
C GLY A 22 -10.57 -1.59 6.48
N THR A 23 -9.91 -2.74 6.30
CA THR A 23 -9.66 -3.73 7.36
C THR A 23 -8.25 -3.56 7.90
N THR A 24 -8.10 -3.30 9.21
CA THR A 24 -6.80 -3.22 9.87
C THR A 24 -6.49 -4.50 10.64
N ILE A 25 -5.28 -5.02 10.44
CA ILE A 25 -4.77 -6.24 11.07
C ILE A 25 -3.51 -5.89 11.85
N GLU A 26 -3.56 -6.09 13.16
CA GLU A 26 -2.38 -5.95 14.02
C GLU A 26 -1.49 -7.20 13.91
N LEU A 27 -0.19 -6.97 13.73
CA LEU A 27 0.84 -7.99 13.62
C LEU A 27 1.71 -7.96 14.87
N ASN A 28 1.96 -9.14 15.43
CA ASN A 28 2.80 -9.31 16.61
C ASN A 28 4.28 -9.34 16.24
N LYS A 29 5.13 -8.85 17.15
CA LYS A 29 6.58 -9.02 17.07
C LYS A 29 6.91 -10.51 17.08
N GLY A 30 7.70 -10.96 16.11
CA GLY A 30 8.14 -12.35 16.00
C GLY A 30 7.20 -13.20 15.14
N LEU A 31 6.07 -13.66 15.70
CA LEU A 31 5.15 -14.57 15.02
C LEU A 31 3.71 -14.06 15.06
N THR A 32 3.11 -13.94 13.87
CA THR A 32 1.66 -13.76 13.70
C THR A 32 1.11 -14.96 12.94
N ALA A 33 0.15 -15.68 13.53
CA ALA A 33 -0.50 -16.83 12.91
C ALA A 33 -1.91 -16.47 12.43
N PHE A 34 -2.19 -16.72 11.14
CA PHE A 34 -3.53 -16.55 10.56
C PHE A 34 -4.25 -17.90 10.49
N ILE A 35 -5.35 -18.04 11.23
CA ILE A 35 -6.14 -19.29 11.32
C ILE A 35 -7.58 -19.00 10.91
N GLY A 36 -8.17 -19.86 10.08
CA GLY A 36 -9.53 -19.69 9.59
C GLY A 36 -9.87 -20.61 8.43
N ARG A 37 -11.12 -20.59 7.95
CA ARG A 37 -11.59 -21.44 6.84
C ARG A 37 -10.99 -21.04 5.49
N ASN A 38 -11.04 -21.93 4.50
CA ASN A 38 -10.68 -21.58 3.13
C ASN A 38 -11.55 -20.42 2.62
N GLY A 39 -10.96 -19.47 1.91
CA GLY A 39 -11.63 -18.26 1.46
C GLY A 39 -11.80 -17.16 2.53
N SER A 40 -11.34 -17.36 3.78
CA SER A 40 -11.45 -16.34 4.84
C SER A 40 -10.45 -15.17 4.73
N GLY A 41 -9.77 -15.02 3.59
CA GLY A 41 -8.82 -13.92 3.36
C GLY A 41 -7.39 -14.12 3.82
N LYS A 42 -7.02 -15.25 4.46
CA LYS A 42 -5.64 -15.49 4.93
C LYS A 42 -4.57 -15.29 3.86
N THR A 43 -4.74 -15.91 2.70
CA THR A 43 -3.82 -15.77 1.56
C THR A 43 -3.81 -14.34 1.03
N ALA A 44 -4.96 -13.68 1.01
CA ALA A 44 -5.04 -12.27 0.59
C ALA A 44 -4.29 -11.33 1.55
N ILE A 45 -4.25 -11.62 2.86
CA ILE A 45 -3.41 -10.84 3.81
C ILE A 45 -1.92 -10.99 3.45
N LEU A 46 -1.47 -12.23 3.24
CA LEU A 46 -0.08 -12.50 2.89
C LEU A 46 0.31 -11.89 1.55
N GLU A 47 -0.58 -11.93 0.56
CA GLU A 47 -0.36 -11.31 -0.74
C GLU A 47 -0.38 -9.79 -0.68
N ALA A 48 -1.26 -9.18 0.13
CA ALA A 48 -1.25 -7.75 0.35
C ALA A 48 0.08 -7.30 0.98
N LEU A 49 0.58 -8.04 1.97
CA LEU A 49 1.89 -7.80 2.56
C LEU A 49 3.01 -7.96 1.52
N HIS A 50 2.97 -9.03 0.72
CA HIS A 50 3.93 -9.25 -0.37
C HIS A 50 3.93 -8.10 -1.38
N PHE A 51 2.77 -7.61 -1.79
CA PHE A 51 2.68 -6.46 -2.70
C PHE A 51 3.22 -5.18 -2.06
N LEU A 52 2.99 -5.01 -0.75
CA LEU A 52 3.43 -3.83 -0.02
C LEU A 52 4.96 -3.76 0.14
N ILE A 53 5.64 -4.86 0.47
CA ILE A 53 7.08 -4.84 0.77
C ILE A 53 7.96 -5.56 -0.26
N GLY A 54 7.38 -6.40 -1.11
CA GLY A 54 8.11 -7.14 -2.14
C GLY A 54 8.73 -6.24 -3.20
N SER A 55 9.74 -6.80 -3.87
CA SER A 55 10.47 -6.19 -4.99
C SER A 55 9.91 -6.56 -6.37
N ASP A 56 8.81 -7.31 -6.41
CA ASP A 56 8.23 -7.80 -7.65
C ASP A 56 7.69 -6.66 -8.53
N TYR A 57 7.75 -6.87 -9.85
CA TYR A 57 7.10 -5.98 -10.82
C TYR A 57 5.58 -6.19 -10.78
N LEU A 58 4.92 -5.43 -9.91
CA LEU A 58 3.49 -5.51 -9.60
C LEU A 58 2.54 -5.45 -10.82
N PRO A 59 2.81 -4.71 -11.91
CA PRO A 59 1.92 -4.71 -13.07
C PRO A 59 1.64 -6.08 -13.67
N THR A 60 2.57 -7.04 -13.55
CA THR A 60 2.37 -8.42 -14.03
C THR A 60 1.60 -9.32 -13.06
N LYS A 61 1.42 -8.88 -11.81
CA LYS A 61 0.80 -9.67 -10.73
C LYS A 61 -0.63 -9.25 -10.45
N ILE A 62 -0.93 -7.97 -10.61
CA ILE A 62 -2.27 -7.42 -10.33
C ILE A 62 -3.20 -7.68 -11.51
N ASN A 63 -4.42 -8.09 -11.19
CA ASN A 63 -5.48 -8.33 -12.15
C ASN A 63 -6.78 -7.62 -11.73
N GLU A 64 -7.72 -7.50 -12.65
CA GLU A 64 -9.03 -6.91 -12.39
C GLU A 64 -9.79 -7.64 -11.26
N LYS A 65 -9.55 -8.95 -11.10
CA LYS A 65 -10.14 -9.78 -10.05
C LYS A 65 -9.59 -9.51 -8.64
N ASP A 66 -8.49 -8.76 -8.54
CA ASP A 66 -7.92 -8.38 -7.24
C ASP A 66 -8.69 -7.23 -6.59
N PHE A 67 -9.50 -6.50 -7.35
CA PHE A 67 -10.41 -5.50 -6.81
C PHE A 67 -11.58 -6.20 -6.10
N HIS A 68 -11.99 -5.65 -4.95
CA HIS A 68 -13.18 -6.12 -4.26
C HIS A 68 -14.42 -5.98 -5.17
N LYS A 69 -15.35 -6.92 -5.07
CA LYS A 69 -16.58 -6.97 -5.91
C LYS A 69 -17.41 -5.68 -5.87
N ASP A 70 -17.37 -4.96 -4.76
CA ASP A 70 -18.12 -3.72 -4.56
C ASP A 70 -17.36 -2.47 -5.06
N ALA A 71 -16.13 -2.63 -5.56
CA ALA A 71 -15.33 -1.55 -6.14
C ALA A 71 -15.67 -1.39 -7.64
N SER A 72 -16.79 -0.71 -7.93
CA SER A 72 -17.47 -0.69 -9.24
C SER A 72 -16.86 0.22 -10.33
N GLY A 73 -15.59 0.57 -10.20
CA GLY A 73 -14.72 0.91 -11.34
C GLY A 73 -14.84 2.32 -11.91
N THR A 74 -15.47 3.29 -11.25
CA THR A 74 -15.64 4.64 -11.84
C THR A 74 -15.11 5.79 -11.00
N LYS A 75 -14.64 5.55 -9.77
CA LYS A 75 -14.20 6.64 -8.89
C LYS A 75 -12.92 6.31 -8.15
N ASN A 76 -12.21 7.36 -7.69
CA ASN A 76 -11.00 7.23 -6.84
C ASN A 76 -11.24 6.38 -5.59
N GLU A 77 -12.50 6.27 -5.15
CA GLU A 77 -12.91 5.45 -4.02
C GLU A 77 -12.82 3.93 -4.24
N ASP A 78 -12.62 3.48 -5.49
CA ASP A 78 -12.51 2.06 -5.86
C ASP A 78 -11.06 1.56 -5.92
N ALA A 79 -10.08 2.41 -5.57
CA ALA A 79 -8.68 2.02 -5.57
C ALA A 79 -8.38 0.97 -4.49
N ILE A 80 -7.50 0.02 -4.81
CA ILE A 80 -6.89 -0.85 -3.80
C ILE A 80 -5.90 0.00 -3.02
N ILE A 81 -6.04 -0.01 -1.70
CA ILE A 81 -5.11 0.65 -0.79
C ILE A 81 -4.61 -0.38 0.20
N ILE A 82 -3.29 -0.56 0.25
CA ILE A 82 -2.63 -1.40 1.25
C ILE A 82 -1.64 -0.51 1.99
N GLU A 83 -1.75 -0.43 3.31
CA GLU A 83 -0.85 0.36 4.15
C GLU A 83 -0.24 -0.50 5.23
N GLY A 84 1.07 -0.41 5.42
CA GLY A 84 1.77 -1.05 6.52
C GLY A 84 2.42 -0.01 7.41
N GLU A 85 2.09 -0.01 8.69
CA GLU A 85 2.73 0.82 9.70
C GLU A 85 3.83 0.04 10.40
N THR A 86 4.98 0.68 10.60
CA THR A 86 6.17 0.10 11.21
C THR A 86 6.25 0.44 12.70
N THR A 87 6.92 -0.41 13.50
CA THR A 87 7.10 -0.13 14.94
C THR A 87 8.02 1.04 15.25
N ASN A 88 9.03 1.23 14.42
CA ASN A 88 10.03 2.27 14.58
C ASN A 88 10.11 3.03 13.26
N PRO A 89 10.43 4.33 13.28
CA PRO A 89 10.62 5.10 12.06
C PRO A 89 11.69 4.46 11.17
N PHE A 90 11.51 4.62 9.87
CA PHE A 90 12.58 4.48 8.88
C PHE A 90 12.83 5.83 8.21
N PHE A 91 14.02 6.03 7.68
CA PHE A 91 14.44 7.32 7.15
C PHE A 91 14.69 7.20 5.66
N ILE A 92 14.35 8.28 4.94
CA ILE A 92 14.57 8.40 3.50
C ILE A 92 15.38 9.66 3.25
N ASP A 93 16.45 9.50 2.50
CA ASP A 93 17.25 10.61 2.03
C ASP A 93 16.60 11.20 0.79
N VAL A 94 16.30 12.49 0.84
CA VAL A 94 15.74 13.25 -0.28
C VAL A 94 16.74 14.30 -0.69
N ASP A 95 17.27 14.19 -1.90
CA ASP A 95 18.13 15.21 -2.47
C ASP A 95 17.29 16.41 -2.93
N VAL A 96 17.56 17.56 -2.32
CA VAL A 96 16.87 18.82 -2.58
C VAL A 96 17.85 19.78 -3.23
N VAL A 97 17.43 20.39 -4.33
CA VAL A 97 18.17 21.47 -4.98
C VAL A 97 17.45 22.77 -4.66
N SER A 98 18.16 23.67 -3.98
CA SER A 98 17.65 25.02 -3.70
C SER A 98 17.60 25.86 -4.98
N ASN A 99 16.82 26.94 -4.97
CA ASN A 99 16.75 27.89 -6.10
C ASN A 99 18.11 28.55 -6.42
N THR A 100 19.08 28.49 -5.50
CA THR A 100 20.45 28.98 -5.71
C THR A 100 21.38 27.91 -6.30
N GLY A 101 20.87 26.72 -6.62
CA GLY A 101 21.63 25.61 -7.19
C GLY A 101 22.41 24.78 -6.17
N ILE A 102 22.33 25.13 -4.87
CA ILE A 102 22.97 24.34 -3.81
C ILE A 102 22.14 23.07 -3.60
N SER A 103 22.80 21.92 -3.74
CA SER A 103 22.23 20.60 -3.47
C SER A 103 22.46 20.21 -2.01
N SER A 104 21.44 19.70 -1.35
CA SER A 104 21.47 19.26 0.05
C SER A 104 20.58 18.04 0.23
N THR A 105 20.99 17.10 1.07
CA THR A 105 20.19 15.92 1.40
C THR A 105 19.36 16.20 2.66
N VAL A 106 18.05 16.00 2.55
CA VAL A 106 17.09 16.11 3.66
C VAL A 106 16.68 14.71 4.10
N VAL A 107 16.87 14.39 5.38
CA VAL A 107 16.46 13.12 5.95
C VAL A 107 14.99 13.21 6.38
N VAL A 108 14.12 12.46 5.71
CA VAL A 108 12.68 12.43 5.99
C VAL A 108 12.34 11.16 6.78
N PRO A 109 11.83 11.30 8.00
CA PRO A 109 11.40 10.17 8.80
C PRO A 109 9.97 9.73 8.42
N CYS A 110 9.80 8.44 8.21
CA CYS A 110 8.58 7.80 7.78
C CYS A 110 8.22 6.65 8.72
N ASN A 111 6.93 6.37 8.89
CA ASN A 111 6.47 5.20 9.66
C ASN A 111 5.50 4.30 8.89
N LYS A 112 5.00 4.74 7.73
CA LYS A 112 4.10 3.93 6.90
C LYS A 112 4.61 3.75 5.49
N ILE A 113 4.31 2.60 4.93
CA ILE A 113 4.43 2.29 3.51
C ILE A 113 3.01 2.19 2.98
N ARG A 114 2.73 2.81 1.84
CA ARG A 114 1.43 2.80 1.19
C ARG A 114 1.58 2.29 -0.24
N LEU A 115 0.73 1.35 -0.62
CA LEU A 115 0.53 0.91 -1.98
C LEU A 115 -0.88 1.34 -2.41
N PHE A 116 -0.94 2.11 -3.50
CA PHE A 116 -2.17 2.60 -4.09
C PHE A 116 -2.26 2.10 -5.53
N ILE A 117 -3.34 1.38 -5.85
CA ILE A 117 -3.56 0.82 -7.18
C ILE A 117 -4.92 1.26 -7.68
N LYS A 118 -4.95 1.97 -8.80
CA LYS A 118 -6.17 2.44 -9.46
C LYS A 118 -6.24 1.93 -10.90
N ARG A 119 -7.44 1.62 -11.38
CA ARG A 119 -7.71 1.38 -12.80
C ARG A 119 -7.38 2.64 -13.62
N ARG A 120 -6.74 2.48 -14.78
CA ARG A 120 -6.57 3.59 -15.73
C ARG A 120 -7.87 3.80 -16.50
N GLU A 121 -8.24 5.06 -16.73
CA GLU A 121 -9.47 5.43 -17.46
C GLU A 121 -9.30 5.31 -18.99
N LYS A 122 -8.06 5.43 -19.51
CA LYS A 122 -7.70 5.19 -20.92
C LYS A 122 -6.26 4.65 -21.01
N ALA A 123 -6.03 3.70 -21.91
CA ALA A 123 -4.69 3.32 -22.37
C ALA A 123 -4.27 4.28 -23.50
N GLU A 124 -3.15 4.98 -23.35
CA GLU A 124 -2.65 5.90 -24.38
C GLU A 124 -1.89 5.16 -25.48
N LYS A 125 -1.33 3.98 -25.16
CA LYS A 125 -0.60 3.10 -26.08
C LYS A 125 -1.00 1.64 -25.90
N VAL A 126 -0.80 0.84 -26.95
CA VAL A 126 -1.16 -0.60 -27.02
C VAL A 126 -0.46 -1.47 -25.96
N LEU A 127 0.64 -0.99 -25.38
CA LEU A 127 1.47 -1.71 -24.40
C LEU A 127 1.38 -1.13 -22.97
N ASP A 128 0.46 -0.20 -22.73
CA ASP A 128 0.34 0.42 -21.41
C ASP A 128 -0.26 -0.54 -20.38
N ASP A 129 0.33 -0.58 -19.18
CA ASP A 129 -0.25 -1.30 -18.06
C ASP A 129 -1.67 -0.79 -17.76
N PRO A 130 -2.66 -1.68 -17.52
CA PRO A 130 -4.04 -1.29 -17.28
C PRO A 130 -4.26 -0.59 -15.92
N PHE A 131 -3.28 -0.68 -15.03
CA PHE A 131 -3.35 -0.14 -13.68
C PHE A 131 -2.29 0.95 -13.44
N ARG A 132 -2.68 2.00 -12.73
CA ARG A 132 -1.76 2.97 -12.14
C ARG A 132 -1.39 2.49 -10.74
N ILE A 133 -0.12 2.17 -10.54
CA ILE A 133 0.42 1.64 -9.28
C ILE A 133 1.37 2.68 -8.71
N GLU A 134 1.11 3.09 -7.47
CA GLU A 134 1.93 4.03 -6.72
C GLU A 134 2.33 3.39 -5.41
N LYS A 135 3.63 3.25 -5.19
CA LYS A 135 4.19 2.80 -3.92
C LYS A 135 4.89 3.98 -3.27
N THR A 136 4.35 4.43 -2.17
CA THR A 136 4.83 5.61 -1.45
C THR A 136 5.10 5.26 0.01
N VAL A 137 5.74 6.20 0.67
CA VAL A 137 6.06 6.17 2.08
C VAL A 137 5.44 7.42 2.71
N VAL A 138 4.92 7.29 3.92
CA VAL A 138 4.23 8.39 4.60
C VAL A 138 5.14 8.92 5.70
N PRO A 139 5.48 10.22 5.67
CA PRO A 139 6.23 10.88 6.72
C PRO A 139 5.50 10.83 8.06
N ILE A 140 6.26 10.85 9.15
CA ILE A 140 5.73 11.07 10.49
C ILE A 140 5.33 12.55 10.60
N LEU A 141 4.09 12.81 11.02
CA LEU A 141 3.63 14.16 11.33
C LEU A 141 3.95 14.48 12.79
N GLY A 142 4.76 15.51 13.03
CA GLY A 142 5.15 15.96 14.37
C GLY A 142 6.61 15.66 14.71
N ASN A 143 6.96 15.82 15.99
CA ASN A 143 8.30 15.53 16.48
C ASN A 143 8.53 14.03 16.60
N ILE A 144 9.79 13.63 16.44
CA ILE A 144 10.26 12.27 16.70
C ILE A 144 11.03 12.35 17.99
N ASP A 145 10.48 11.74 19.02
CA ASP A 145 11.17 11.55 20.31
C ASP A 145 12.25 10.46 20.20
#